data_AF-A0A7K1SNY5-F1
#
_entry.id   AF-A0A7K1SNY5-F1
#
_cell.length_a   1.000
_cell.length_b   1.000
_cell.length_c   1.000
_cell.angle_alpha   90.00
_cell.angle_beta   90.00
_cell.angle_gamma   90.00
#
_symmetry.space_group_name_H-M   'P 1'
#
loop_
_entity.id
_entity.type
_entity.pdbx_description
1 polymer ?
#
loop_
_entity_poly.entity_id
_entity_poly.type
_entity_poly.pdbx_seq_one_letter_code
_entity_poly.pdbx_strand_id
1 'polypeptide(L)'
;MKNEPASSDRGDSVLADWLEAIDKLYAYYQELLTCISQGELEQELRVETTTHIGQCPKNQVVKLMDTMQTEVVNLIQDIDQTANLQPPTRERVHAKLVKHTLRLNQLNHQAYTRLCLIKQSSS
;
A
#
# COMPACT_ATOMS: atom_id res chain seq x y z
N MET A 1 -45.09 -6.88 12.29
CA MET A 1 -44.17 -7.46 11.29
C MET A 1 -42.76 -7.08 11.69
N LYS A 2 -41.85 -8.05 11.79
CA LYS A 2 -40.47 -7.87 12.27
C LYS A 2 -39.63 -7.08 11.24
N ASN A 3 -38.74 -6.27 11.78
CA ASN A 3 -37.76 -5.42 11.11
C ASN A 3 -36.78 -6.22 10.23
N GLU A 4 -36.46 -5.69 9.04
CA GLU A 4 -35.18 -5.90 8.36
C GLU A 4 -34.69 -4.58 7.78
N PRO A 5 -33.65 -3.98 8.38
CA PRO A 5 -32.71 -3.19 7.62
C PRO A 5 -31.28 -3.74 7.81
N ALA A 6 -30.39 -3.32 6.90
CA ALA A 6 -28.93 -3.45 6.96
C ALA A 6 -28.28 -4.68 6.32
N SER A 7 -28.43 -4.81 5.00
CA SER A 7 -27.44 -5.49 4.15
C SER A 7 -26.62 -4.52 3.27
N SER A 8 -26.93 -3.22 3.28
CA SER A 8 -26.20 -2.18 2.50
C SER A 8 -24.94 -1.66 3.20
N ASP A 9 -25.00 -1.49 4.52
CA ASP A 9 -24.01 -0.77 5.34
C ASP A 9 -22.60 -1.41 5.33
N ARG A 10 -22.55 -2.74 5.16
CA ARG A 10 -21.30 -3.51 5.20
C ARG A 10 -20.46 -3.38 3.93
N GLY A 11 -21.12 -3.18 2.78
CA GLY A 11 -20.43 -3.02 1.49
C GLY A 11 -19.80 -1.64 1.35
N ASP A 12 -20.49 -0.62 1.84
CA ASP A 12 -20.03 0.76 1.81
C ASP A 12 -18.82 0.97 2.74
N SER A 13 -18.80 0.29 3.90
CA SER A 13 -17.64 0.27 4.81
C SER A 13 -16.39 -0.32 4.17
N VAL A 14 -16.48 -1.43 3.43
CA VAL A 14 -15.31 -2.09 2.83
C VAL A 14 -14.72 -1.26 1.69
N LEU A 15 -15.58 -0.57 0.92
CA LEU A 15 -15.11 0.36 -0.11
C LEU A 15 -14.41 1.59 0.50
N ALA A 16 -14.94 2.12 1.61
CA ALA A 16 -14.31 3.23 2.33
C ALA A 16 -12.94 2.82 2.90
N ASP A 17 -12.85 1.68 3.59
CA ASP A 17 -11.60 1.15 4.14
C ASP A 17 -10.55 0.92 3.05
N TRP A 18 -11.01 0.45 1.88
CA TRP A 18 -10.18 0.24 0.72
C TRP A 18 -9.63 1.55 0.14
N LEU A 19 -10.48 2.56 -0.06
CA LEU A 19 -10.06 3.87 -0.55
C LEU A 19 -9.05 4.51 0.39
N GLU A 20 -9.30 4.43 1.70
CA GLU A 20 -8.37 4.91 2.72
C GLU A 20 -7.02 4.17 2.67
N ALA A 21 -7.05 2.85 2.50
CA ALA A 21 -5.84 2.05 2.39
C ALA A 21 -5.01 2.39 1.14
N ILE A 22 -5.66 2.67 0.00
CA ILE A 22 -4.98 3.11 -1.23
C ILE A 22 -4.41 4.52 -1.08
N ASP A 23 -5.15 5.45 -0.51
CA ASP A 23 -4.69 6.83 -0.33
C ASP A 23 -3.43 6.87 0.53
N LYS A 24 -3.44 6.15 1.67
CA LYS A 24 -2.25 5.96 2.51
C LYS A 24 -1.10 5.29 1.77
N LEU A 25 -1.39 4.26 0.97
CA LEU A 25 -0.37 3.55 0.19
C LEU A 25 0.33 4.49 -0.79
N TYR A 26 -0.45 5.32 -1.50
CA TYR A 26 0.09 6.31 -2.43
C TYR A 26 0.94 7.36 -1.70
N ALA A 27 0.42 7.92 -0.60
CA ALA A 27 1.15 8.89 0.20
C ALA A 27 2.51 8.33 0.70
N TYR A 28 2.51 7.13 1.28
CA TYR A 28 3.74 6.50 1.75
C TYR A 28 4.69 6.12 0.61
N TYR A 29 4.17 5.70 -0.53
CA TYR A 29 5.00 5.44 -1.71
C TYR A 29 5.73 6.70 -2.18
N GLN A 30 5.03 7.83 -2.26
CA GLN A 30 5.63 9.12 -2.66
C GLN A 30 6.67 9.61 -1.65
N GLU A 31 6.41 9.46 -0.35
CA GLU A 31 7.39 9.80 0.68
C GLU A 31 8.65 8.91 0.59
N LEU A 32 8.49 7.60 0.43
CA LEU A 32 9.63 6.69 0.28
C LEU A 32 10.44 6.97 -0.99
N LEU A 33 9.76 7.28 -2.11
CA LEU A 33 10.41 7.70 -3.35
C LEU A 33 11.26 8.95 -3.12
N THR A 34 10.68 9.95 -2.46
CA THR A 34 11.37 11.20 -2.12
C THR A 34 12.61 10.93 -1.27
N CYS A 35 12.51 10.07 -0.25
CA CYS A 35 13.65 9.70 0.59
C CYS A 35 14.77 9.00 -0.20
N ILE A 36 14.42 8.13 -1.16
CA ILE A 36 15.39 7.47 -2.03
C ILE A 36 16.10 8.51 -2.91
N SER A 37 15.34 9.38 -3.58
CA SER A 37 15.91 10.39 -4.48
C SER A 37 16.79 11.40 -3.73
N GLN A 38 16.41 11.78 -2.51
CA GLN A 38 17.26 12.63 -1.66
C GLN A 38 18.55 11.92 -1.27
N GLY A 39 18.48 10.65 -0.87
CA GLY A 39 19.67 9.85 -0.55
C GLY A 39 20.60 9.68 -1.76
N GLU A 40 20.06 9.56 -2.97
CA GLU A 40 20.84 9.51 -4.21
C GLU A 40 21.55 10.83 -4.51
N LEU A 41 20.85 11.97 -4.33
CA LEU A 41 21.46 13.29 -4.52
C LEU A 41 22.58 13.56 -3.50
N GLU A 42 22.38 13.21 -2.24
CA GLU A 42 23.41 13.31 -1.20
C GLU A 42 24.61 12.40 -1.48
N GLN A 43 24.35 11.22 -2.05
CA GLN A 43 25.38 10.26 -2.46
C GLN A 43 26.15 10.73 -3.70
N GLU A 44 25.54 11.45 -4.64
CA GLU A 44 26.30 12.05 -5.75
C GLU A 44 27.25 13.15 -5.27
N LEU A 45 26.89 13.84 -4.17
CA LEU A 45 27.70 14.88 -3.55
C LEU A 45 28.82 14.32 -2.64
N ARG A 46 28.68 13.08 -2.17
CA ARG A 46 29.66 12.40 -1.30
C ARG A 46 30.39 11.32 -2.08
N VAL A 47 31.71 11.16 -1.90
CA VAL A 47 32.49 10.13 -2.63
C VAL A 47 32.15 8.69 -2.17
N GLU A 48 31.24 8.53 -1.21
CA GLU A 48 30.90 7.24 -0.60
C GLU A 48 29.52 6.74 -1.00
N THR A 49 29.45 5.47 -1.38
CA THR A 49 28.19 4.80 -1.67
C THR A 49 27.53 4.29 -0.40
N THR A 50 26.48 4.96 0.07
CA THR A 50 25.73 4.51 1.25
C THR A 50 24.70 3.45 0.88
N THR A 51 24.79 2.27 1.49
CA THR A 51 23.81 1.17 1.31
C THR A 51 22.52 1.37 2.09
N HIS A 52 22.43 2.47 2.85
CA HIS A 52 21.34 2.81 3.76
C HIS A 52 20.79 4.20 3.45
N ILE A 53 19.50 4.39 3.75
CA ILE A 53 18.81 5.69 3.82
C ILE A 53 18.40 5.85 5.27
N GLY A 54 19.03 6.79 5.98
CA GLY A 54 18.94 6.86 7.43
C GLY A 54 19.33 5.54 8.09
N GLN A 55 18.43 4.94 8.88
CA GLN A 55 18.64 3.63 9.52
C GLN A 55 18.12 2.44 8.70
N CYS A 56 17.55 2.66 7.52
CA CYS A 56 16.97 1.59 6.71
C CYS A 56 17.91 1.18 5.55
N PRO A 57 18.15 -0.12 5.34
CA PRO A 57 18.82 -0.58 4.13
C PRO A 57 18.04 -0.18 2.88
N LYS A 58 18.69 0.48 1.92
CA LYS A 58 18.04 1.02 0.70
C LYS A 58 17.32 -0.08 -0.08
N ASN A 59 17.93 -1.25 -0.20
CA ASN A 59 17.35 -2.41 -0.89
C ASN A 59 16.03 -2.90 -0.27
N GLN A 60 15.87 -2.79 1.06
CA GLN A 60 14.63 -3.17 1.73
C GLN A 60 13.51 -2.16 1.48
N VAL A 61 13.86 -0.89 1.33
CA VAL A 61 12.89 0.17 0.98
C VAL A 61 12.43 -0.01 -0.46
N VAL A 62 13.35 -0.21 -1.40
CA VAL A 62 13.03 -0.47 -2.82
C VAL A 62 12.14 -1.72 -2.95
N LYS A 63 12.52 -2.83 -2.29
CA LYS A 63 11.72 -4.07 -2.31
C LYS A 63 10.31 -3.88 -1.74
N LEU A 64 10.14 -3.02 -0.73
CA LEU A 64 8.82 -2.69 -0.22
C LEU A 64 8.00 -1.95 -1.29
N MET A 65 8.59 -0.95 -1.94
CA MET A 65 7.92 -0.18 -3.00
C MET A 65 7.48 -1.09 -4.15
N ASP A 66 8.34 -2.01 -4.58
CA ASP A 66 7.99 -3.02 -5.60
C ASP A 66 6.81 -3.88 -5.15
N THR A 67 6.79 -4.27 -3.87
CA THR A 67 5.69 -5.05 -3.29
C THR A 67 4.38 -4.25 -3.24
N MET A 68 4.44 -2.95 -2.89
CA MET A 68 3.29 -2.05 -2.90
C MET A 68 2.70 -1.91 -4.30
N GLN A 69 3.54 -1.69 -5.31
CA GLN A 69 3.10 -1.59 -6.70
C GLN A 69 2.50 -2.92 -7.20
N THR A 70 3.14 -4.04 -6.88
CA THR A 70 2.66 -5.38 -7.26
C THR A 70 1.27 -5.67 -6.66
N GLU A 71 1.05 -5.31 -5.40
CA GLU A 71 -0.26 -5.52 -4.76
C GLU A 71 -1.38 -4.72 -5.44
N VAL A 72 -1.11 -3.48 -5.84
CA VAL A 72 -2.07 -2.65 -6.59
C VAL A 72 -2.39 -3.26 -7.95
N VAL A 73 -1.36 -3.73 -8.69
CA VAL A 73 -1.57 -4.40 -9.98
C VAL A 73 -2.39 -5.67 -9.81
N ASN A 74 -2.07 -6.49 -8.80
CA ASN A 74 -2.81 -7.72 -8.51
C ASN A 74 -4.28 -7.42 -8.20
N LEU A 75 -4.55 -6.39 -7.40
CA LEU A 75 -5.91 -5.97 -7.09
C LEU A 75 -6.69 -5.56 -8.34
N ILE A 76 -6.10 -4.72 -9.22
CA ILE A 76 -6.75 -4.28 -10.47
C ILE A 76 -7.08 -5.50 -11.34
N GLN A 77 -6.10 -6.40 -11.51
CA GLN A 77 -6.31 -7.65 -12.24
C GLN A 77 -7.39 -8.52 -11.62
N ASP A 78 -7.41 -8.62 -10.29
CA ASP A 78 -8.39 -9.44 -9.57
C ASP A 78 -9.81 -8.85 -9.67
N ILE A 79 -9.97 -7.53 -9.76
CA ILE A 79 -11.24 -6.86 -10.02
C ILE A 79 -11.66 -7.08 -11.49
N ASP A 80 -10.76 -6.83 -12.45
CA ASP A 80 -11.03 -6.97 -13.89
C ASP A 80 -11.38 -8.41 -14.28
N GLN A 81 -10.65 -9.39 -13.78
CA GLN A 81 -10.95 -10.81 -14.01
C GLN A 81 -12.31 -11.21 -13.43
N THR A 82 -12.71 -10.59 -12.33
CA THR A 82 -14.01 -10.89 -11.72
C THR A 82 -15.16 -10.25 -12.51
N ALA A 83 -14.92 -9.15 -13.25
CA ALA A 83 -15.89 -8.58 -14.18
C ALA A 83 -16.06 -9.42 -15.46
N ASN A 84 -15.02 -10.14 -15.90
CA ASN A 84 -15.02 -10.91 -17.14
C ASN A 84 -15.57 -12.35 -17.01
N LEU A 85 -15.70 -12.89 -15.80
CA LEU A 85 -16.26 -14.21 -15.56
C LEU A 85 -17.78 -14.11 -15.32
N GLN A 86 -18.54 -15.09 -15.84
CA GLN A 86 -19.97 -15.37 -15.57
C GLN A 86 -20.40 -14.98 -14.14
N PRO A 87 -21.67 -14.54 -13.95
CA PRO A 87 -22.03 -13.46 -13.04
C PRO A 87 -21.27 -13.58 -11.71
N PRO A 88 -20.33 -12.66 -11.43
CA PRO A 88 -19.54 -12.74 -10.22
C PRO A 88 -20.48 -12.66 -9.02
N THR A 89 -20.39 -13.63 -8.11
CA THR A 89 -21.11 -13.51 -6.84
C THR A 89 -20.53 -12.32 -6.09
N ARG A 90 -21.40 -11.41 -5.63
CA ARG A 90 -21.04 -10.22 -4.85
C ARG A 90 -20.11 -10.57 -3.68
N GLU A 91 -20.32 -11.74 -3.07
CA GLU A 91 -19.49 -12.29 -2.00
C GLU A 91 -18.04 -12.53 -2.42
N ARG A 92 -17.77 -13.00 -3.64
CA ARG A 92 -16.42 -13.27 -4.14
C ARG A 92 -15.64 -11.98 -4.39
N VAL A 93 -16.30 -10.98 -4.97
CA VAL A 93 -15.72 -9.64 -5.16
C VAL A 93 -15.39 -9.03 -3.79
N HIS A 94 -16.35 -9.08 -2.87
CA HIS A 94 -16.19 -8.55 -1.52
C HIS A 94 -15.04 -9.25 -0.76
N ALA A 95 -14.96 -10.59 -0.80
CA ALA A 95 -13.89 -11.33 -0.14
C ALA A 95 -12.49 -10.98 -0.69
N LYS A 96 -12.37 -10.81 -2.02
CA LYS A 96 -11.13 -10.32 -2.64
C LYS A 96 -10.77 -8.92 -2.15
N LEU A 97 -11.73 -8.00 -2.17
CA LEU A 97 -11.50 -6.62 -1.76
C LEU A 97 -11.05 -6.52 -0.30
N VAL A 98 -11.69 -7.27 0.62
CA VAL A 98 -11.28 -7.35 2.03
C VAL A 98 -9.85 -7.88 2.16
N LYS A 99 -9.50 -8.94 1.43
CA LYS A 99 -8.17 -9.54 1.45
C LYS A 99 -7.09 -8.54 1.00
N HIS A 100 -7.32 -7.84 -0.12
CA HIS A 100 -6.39 -6.84 -0.61
C HIS A 100 -6.31 -5.64 0.33
N THR A 101 -7.43 -5.17 0.88
CA THR A 101 -7.43 -4.06 1.85
C THR A 101 -6.60 -4.39 3.09
N LEU A 102 -6.71 -5.60 3.62
CA LEU A 102 -5.86 -6.07 4.72
C LEU A 102 -4.37 -6.05 4.32
N ARG A 103 -4.06 -6.50 3.10
CA ARG A 103 -2.69 -6.53 2.60
C ARG A 103 -2.12 -5.13 2.41
N LEU A 104 -2.89 -4.21 1.83
CA LEU A 104 -2.51 -2.79 1.70
C LEU A 104 -2.22 -2.18 3.07
N ASN A 105 -3.07 -2.42 4.07
CA ASN A 105 -2.84 -1.94 5.43
C ASN A 105 -1.54 -2.47 6.06
N GLN A 106 -1.18 -3.74 5.82
CA GLN A 106 0.10 -4.29 6.27
C GLN A 106 1.28 -3.59 5.58
N LEU A 107 1.16 -3.31 4.28
CA LEU A 107 2.20 -2.62 3.52
C LEU A 107 2.34 -1.17 3.98
N ASN A 108 1.22 -0.48 4.22
CA ASN A 108 1.18 0.87 4.78
C ASN A 108 1.88 0.94 6.13
N HIS A 109 1.62 -0.02 7.02
CA HIS A 109 2.29 -0.08 8.32
C HIS A 109 3.81 -0.29 8.21
N GLN A 110 4.23 -1.14 7.27
CA GLN A 110 5.65 -1.34 6.99
C GLN A 110 6.31 -0.09 6.41
N ALA A 111 5.61 0.62 5.53
CA ALA A 111 6.09 1.86 4.92
C ALA A 111 6.24 2.97 5.97
N TYR A 112 5.22 3.16 6.80
CA TYR A 112 5.25 4.07 7.94
C TYR A 112 6.44 3.79 8.87
N THR A 113 6.63 2.53 9.27
CA THR A 113 7.74 2.14 10.15
C THR A 113 9.10 2.52 9.56
N ARG A 114 9.30 2.25 8.26
CA ARG A 114 10.53 2.61 7.55
C ARG A 114 10.72 4.13 7.45
N LEU A 115 9.65 4.88 7.16
CA LEU A 115 9.69 6.35 7.13
C LEU A 115 10.08 6.93 8.49
N CYS A 116 9.56 6.39 9.59
CA CYS A 116 9.96 6.80 10.94
C CYS A 116 11.46 6.59 11.17
N LEU A 117 11.99 5.42 10.81
CA LEU A 117 13.41 5.11 10.97
C LEU A 117 14.32 5.97 10.07
N ILE A 118 13.85 6.34 8.87
CA ILE A 118 14.57 7.26 7.99
C ILE A 118 14.62 8.66 8.62
N LYS A 119 13.46 9.20 9.02
CA LYS A 119 13.32 10.58 9.55
C LYS A 119 14.04 10.78 10.89
N GLN A 120 14.06 9.77 11.76
CA GLN A 120 14.77 9.83 13.05
C GLN A 120 16.30 9.97 12.89
N SER A 121 16.86 9.57 11.75
CA SER A 121 18.29 9.70 11.47
C SER A 121 18.68 11.07 10.90
N SER A 122 17.69 11.89 10.54
CA SER A 122 17.86 13.23 9.97
C SER A 122 17.68 14.35 11.00
N SER A 123 17.34 14.01 12.25
CA SER A 123 17.28 14.93 13.40
C SER A 123 18.57 14.90 14.21
#